data_AF-A0A9C9XCJ5-F1
#
_entry.id   AF-A0A9C9XCJ5-F1
#
_cell.length_a   1.000
_cell.length_b   1.000
_cell.length_c   1.000
_cell.angle_alpha   90.00
_cell.angle_beta   90.00
_cell.angle_gamma   90.00
#
_symmetry.space_group_name_H-M   'P 1'
#
loop_
_entity.id
_entity.type
_entity.pdbx_description
1 polymer ?
#
loop_
_entity_poly.entity_id
_entity_poly.type
_entity_poly.pdbx_seq_one_letter_code
_entity_poly.pdbx_strand_id
1 'polypeptide(L)'
;AKFEELAKKKSTGPSAKDGGDLGWFSPSQMVPPFSQAVAQLKKGQYTKKPVKTRFGYHVIKLEDSRKRTPPKFEDIKPQLRMVMQNQRIQEYISNLRKKAKIDIKK
;
A
#
# COMPACT_ATOMS: atom_id res chain seq x y z
N ALA A 1 18.20 -22.10 -9.65
CA ALA A 1 18.46 -20.79 -9.00
C ALA A 1 17.31 -20.50 -8.07
N LYS A 2 17.59 -20.16 -6.82
CA LYS A 2 16.54 -19.74 -5.86
C LYS A 2 16.03 -18.36 -6.27
N PHE A 3 14.76 -18.06 -6.02
CA PHE A 3 14.12 -16.80 -6.39
C PHE A 3 14.95 -15.58 -5.94
N GLU A 4 15.49 -15.65 -4.72
CA GLU A 4 16.32 -14.60 -4.14
C GLU A 4 17.60 -14.32 -4.96
N GLU A 5 18.22 -15.33 -5.55
CA GLU A 5 19.44 -15.17 -6.36
C GLU A 5 19.14 -14.46 -7.68
N LEU A 6 18.02 -14.81 -8.31
CA LEU A 6 17.57 -14.15 -9.54
C LEU A 6 17.18 -12.71 -9.27
N ALA A 7 16.50 -12.45 -8.14
CA ALA A 7 16.17 -11.10 -7.72
C ALA A 7 17.45 -10.26 -7.50
N LYS A 8 18.48 -10.79 -6.80
CA LYS A 8 19.77 -10.11 -6.62
C LYS A 8 20.48 -9.79 -7.93
N LYS A 9 20.41 -10.69 -8.91
CA LYS A 9 21.14 -10.55 -10.19
C LYS A 9 20.41 -9.73 -11.25
N LYS A 10 19.08 -9.73 -11.24
CA LYS A 10 18.26 -9.23 -12.37
C LYS A 10 17.20 -8.20 -11.99
N SER A 11 16.86 -8.06 -10.71
CA SER A 11 15.87 -7.07 -10.29
C SER A 11 16.43 -5.65 -10.42
N THR A 12 15.64 -4.75 -10.98
CA THR A 12 15.90 -3.31 -11.04
C THR A 12 15.24 -2.55 -9.88
N GLY A 13 14.54 -3.26 -8.99
CA GLY A 13 13.85 -2.67 -7.85
C GLY A 13 14.78 -2.41 -6.66
N PRO A 14 14.37 -1.55 -5.71
CA PRO A 14 15.17 -1.19 -4.54
C PRO A 14 15.50 -2.39 -3.64
N SER A 15 14.62 -3.41 -3.57
CA SER A 15 14.83 -4.63 -2.79
C SER A 15 15.73 -5.68 -3.47
N ALA A 16 16.32 -5.39 -4.63
CA ALA A 16 17.16 -6.33 -5.36
C ALA A 16 18.28 -6.91 -4.47
N LYS A 17 18.97 -6.05 -3.71
CA LYS A 17 20.09 -6.43 -2.83
C LYS A 17 19.69 -7.47 -1.77
N ASP A 18 18.43 -7.40 -1.31
CA ASP A 18 17.86 -8.28 -0.29
C ASP A 18 17.11 -9.48 -0.89
N GLY A 19 17.34 -9.80 -2.16
CA GLY A 19 16.65 -10.93 -2.81
C GLY A 19 15.20 -10.65 -3.19
N GLY A 20 14.83 -9.38 -3.29
CA GLY A 20 13.47 -8.96 -3.63
C GLY A 20 12.52 -8.95 -2.46
N ASP A 21 13.01 -9.10 -1.22
CA ASP A 21 12.18 -9.09 -0.01
C ASP A 21 11.51 -7.71 0.19
N LEU A 22 10.21 -7.76 0.51
CA LEU A 22 9.38 -6.59 0.79
C LEU A 22 8.84 -6.61 2.23
N GLY A 23 9.18 -7.64 3.01
CA GLY A 23 8.65 -7.88 4.34
C GLY A 23 7.13 -8.07 4.37
N TRP A 24 6.54 -7.85 5.54
CA TRP A 24 5.09 -7.89 5.72
C TRP A 24 4.44 -6.57 5.27
N PHE A 25 3.61 -6.64 4.25
CA PHE A 25 2.82 -5.50 3.77
C PHE A 25 1.32 -5.81 3.78
N SER A 26 0.51 -4.75 3.83
CA SER A 26 -0.92 -4.83 3.52
C SER A 26 -1.13 -4.68 2.01
N PRO A 27 -2.02 -5.45 1.37
CA PRO A 27 -2.35 -5.27 -0.05
C PRO A 27 -2.77 -3.84 -0.41
N SER A 28 -3.32 -3.07 0.55
CA SER A 28 -3.69 -1.66 0.35
C SER A 28 -2.50 -0.71 0.19
N GLN A 29 -1.29 -1.13 0.58
CA GLN A 29 -0.07 -0.32 0.47
C GLN A 29 0.62 -0.45 -0.89
N MET A 30 0.21 -1.43 -1.71
CA MET A 30 0.80 -1.70 -3.02
C MET A 30 -0.12 -1.19 -4.14
N VAL A 31 0.46 -1.02 -5.34
CA VAL A 31 -0.32 -0.61 -6.52
C VAL A 31 -1.34 -1.68 -6.91
N PRO A 32 -2.54 -1.31 -7.41
CA PRO A 32 -3.63 -2.26 -7.63
C PRO A 32 -3.26 -3.53 -8.43
N PRO A 33 -2.49 -3.44 -9.54
CA PRO A 33 -2.11 -4.64 -10.30
C PRO A 33 -1.25 -5.61 -9.47
N PHE A 34 -0.37 -5.08 -8.61
CA PHE A 34 0.47 -5.89 -7.73
C PHE A 34 -0.38 -6.57 -6.65
N SER A 35 -1.24 -5.82 -5.99
CA SER A 35 -2.12 -6.32 -4.92
C SER A 35 -3.07 -7.40 -5.43
N GLN A 36 -3.63 -7.22 -6.63
CA GLN A 36 -4.50 -8.20 -7.27
C GLN A 36 -3.75 -9.50 -7.60
N ALA A 37 -2.52 -9.39 -8.12
CA ALA A 37 -1.70 -10.56 -8.38
C ALA A 37 -1.36 -11.33 -7.10
N VAL A 38 -0.96 -10.63 -6.03
CA VAL A 38 -0.68 -11.24 -4.72
C VAL A 38 -1.93 -11.94 -4.16
N ALA A 39 -3.10 -11.34 -4.30
CA ALA A 39 -4.36 -11.91 -3.80
C ALA A 39 -4.74 -13.24 -4.49
N GLN A 40 -4.27 -13.47 -5.71
CA GLN A 40 -4.50 -14.71 -6.46
C GLN A 40 -3.46 -15.79 -6.15
N LEU A 41 -2.35 -15.45 -5.49
CA LEU A 41 -1.30 -16.39 -5.13
C LEU A 41 -1.64 -17.15 -3.86
N LYS A 42 -1.25 -18.42 -3.81
CA LYS A 42 -1.18 -19.19 -2.57
C LYS A 42 0.21 -19.07 -1.95
N LYS A 43 0.30 -19.33 -0.64
CA LYS A 43 1.58 -19.40 0.07
C LYS A 43 2.59 -20.28 -0.67
N GLY A 44 3.81 -19.79 -0.83
CA GLY A 44 4.91 -20.42 -1.55
C GLY A 44 4.84 -20.32 -3.08
N GLN A 45 3.75 -19.79 -3.66
CA GLN A 45 3.62 -19.65 -5.11
C GLN A 45 4.19 -18.33 -5.63
N TYR A 46 4.53 -18.34 -6.91
CA TYR A 46 4.93 -17.16 -7.65
C TYR A 46 4.07 -16.94 -8.89
N THR A 47 4.04 -15.72 -9.40
CA THR A 47 3.30 -15.35 -10.61
C THR A 47 3.92 -16.01 -11.84
N LYS A 48 3.14 -16.84 -12.55
CA LYS A 48 3.57 -17.46 -13.82
C LYS A 48 3.58 -16.46 -15.00
N LYS A 49 2.77 -15.42 -14.90
CA LYS A 49 2.72 -14.32 -15.87
C LYS A 49 3.30 -13.06 -15.24
N PRO A 50 4.10 -12.27 -15.97
CA PRO A 50 4.64 -11.03 -15.44
C PRO A 50 3.53 -10.01 -15.19
N VAL A 51 3.58 -9.35 -14.04
CA VAL A 51 2.61 -8.34 -13.61
C VAL A 51 3.11 -6.98 -14.08
N LYS A 52 2.35 -6.30 -14.94
CA LYS A 52 2.69 -4.96 -15.43
C LYS A 52 2.22 -3.89 -14.43
N THR A 53 3.13 -3.01 -14.05
CA THR A 53 2.81 -1.79 -13.29
C THR A 53 3.45 -0.58 -13.97
N ARG A 54 3.23 0.61 -13.42
CA ARG A 54 3.94 1.83 -13.86
C ARG A 54 5.47 1.75 -13.70
N PHE A 55 5.97 0.80 -12.92
CA PHE A 55 7.40 0.59 -12.67
C PHE A 55 8.01 -0.48 -13.59
N GLY A 56 7.23 -1.06 -14.52
CA GLY A 56 7.67 -2.09 -15.44
C GLY A 56 6.98 -3.44 -15.18
N TYR A 57 7.74 -4.52 -15.29
CA TYR A 57 7.24 -5.89 -15.12
C TYR A 57 7.77 -6.52 -13.85
N HIS A 58 6.88 -7.20 -13.13
CA HIS A 58 7.19 -7.82 -11.84
C HIS A 58 6.87 -9.31 -11.88
N VAL A 59 7.75 -10.12 -11.27
CA VAL A 59 7.46 -11.49 -10.88
C VAL A 59 7.37 -11.50 -9.37
N ILE A 60 6.25 -11.98 -8.83
CA ILE A 60 5.93 -11.86 -7.40
C ILE A 60 5.86 -13.27 -6.81
N LYS A 61 6.52 -13.50 -5.68
CA LYS A 61 6.44 -14.73 -4.88
C LYS A 61 5.79 -14.38 -3.55
N LEU A 62 4.72 -15.10 -3.18
CA LEU A 62 4.08 -14.96 -1.89
C LEU A 62 4.72 -15.94 -0.90
N GLU A 63 5.53 -15.44 0.02
CA GLU A 63 6.19 -16.33 1.00
C GLU A 63 5.24 -16.78 2.09
N ASP A 64 4.43 -15.86 2.62
CA ASP A 64 3.44 -16.16 3.64
C ASP A 64 2.28 -15.16 3.60
N SER A 65 1.14 -15.55 4.18
CA SER A 65 -0.03 -14.70 4.31
C SER A 65 -0.69 -14.93 5.66
N ARG A 66 -0.99 -13.84 6.35
CA ARG A 66 -1.65 -13.85 7.66
C ARG A 66 -2.88 -12.97 7.65
N LYS A 67 -3.96 -13.47 8.24
CA LYS A 67 -5.14 -12.65 8.51
C LYS A 67 -4.80 -11.73 9.69
N ARG A 68 -4.85 -10.43 9.47
CA ARG A 68 -4.91 -9.46 10.57
C ARG A 68 -6.36 -9.30 10.98
N THR A 69 -6.69 -9.69 12.19
CA THR A 69 -7.96 -9.30 12.80
C THR A 69 -7.89 -7.80 13.07
N PRO A 70 -8.78 -6.99 12.49
CA PRO A 70 -8.86 -5.59 12.86
C PRO A 70 -9.16 -5.48 14.37
N PRO A 71 -8.60 -4.47 15.07
CA PRO A 71 -8.95 -4.20 16.46
C PRO A 71 -10.46 -3.95 16.60
N LYS A 72 -11.03 -4.22 17.78
CA LYS A 72 -12.47 -4.05 17.98
C LYS A 72 -12.84 -2.58 17.82
N PHE A 73 -14.04 -2.31 17.32
CA PHE A 73 -14.52 -0.95 17.11
C PHE A 73 -14.37 -0.08 18.36
N GLU A 74 -14.71 -0.61 19.54
CA GLU A 74 -14.62 0.13 20.81
C GLU A 74 -13.18 0.57 21.13
N ASP A 75 -12.16 -0.21 20.77
CA ASP A 75 -10.75 0.12 21.01
C ASP A 75 -10.27 1.28 20.12
N ILE A 76 -10.82 1.39 18.90
CA ILE A 76 -10.43 2.41 17.91
C ILE A 76 -11.41 3.59 17.82
N LYS A 77 -12.58 3.49 18.43
CA LYS A 77 -13.61 4.54 18.50
C LYS A 77 -13.07 5.92 18.92
N PRO A 78 -12.22 6.05 19.96
CA PRO A 78 -11.67 7.37 20.31
C PRO A 78 -10.78 7.94 19.20
N GLN A 79 -9.96 7.10 18.55
CA GLN A 79 -9.10 7.53 17.44
C GLN A 79 -9.94 7.91 16.21
N LEU A 80 -10.93 7.09 15.85
CA LEU A 80 -11.85 7.37 14.74
C LEU A 80 -12.62 8.68 14.95
N ARG A 81 -13.09 8.95 16.18
CA ARG A 81 -13.77 10.20 16.50
C ARG A 81 -12.86 11.40 16.27
N MET A 82 -11.61 11.33 16.71
CA MET A 82 -10.64 12.41 16.52
C MET A 82 -10.35 12.67 15.03
N VAL A 83 -10.17 11.60 14.24
CA VAL A 83 -9.98 11.69 12.78
C VAL A 83 -11.19 12.35 12.12
N MET A 84 -12.40 11.91 12.45
CA MET A 84 -13.64 12.47 11.90
C MET A 84 -13.88 13.93 12.28
N GLN A 85 -13.54 14.31 13.53
CA GLN A 85 -13.63 15.70 13.98
C GLN A 85 -12.66 16.59 13.19
N ASN A 86 -11.39 16.17 13.05
CA ASN A 86 -10.40 16.90 12.27
C ASN A 86 -10.84 17.05 10.80
N GLN A 87 -11.38 15.98 10.20
CA GLN A 87 -11.87 16.04 8.83
C GLN A 87 -13.02 17.04 8.68
N ARG A 88 -14.00 17.03 9.60
CA ARG A 88 -15.11 18.01 9.60
C ARG A 88 -14.63 19.45 9.78
N ILE A 89 -13.64 19.68 10.64
CA ILE A 89 -13.05 21.02 10.84
C ILE A 89 -12.37 21.48 9.56
N GLN A 90 -11.59 20.62 8.90
CA GLN A 90 -10.93 20.95 7.63
C GLN A 90 -11.95 21.23 6.52
N GLU A 91 -13.01 20.44 6.42
CA GLU A 91 -14.11 20.67 5.49
C GLU A 91 -14.84 21.99 5.78
N TYR A 92 -15.11 22.30 7.05
CA TYR A 92 -15.74 23.55 7.45
C TYR A 92 -14.88 24.77 7.11
N ILE A 93 -13.59 24.73 7.43
CA ILE A 93 -12.62 25.79 7.07
C ILE A 93 -12.54 25.95 5.56
N SER A 94 -12.45 24.86 4.80
CA SER A 94 -12.44 24.87 3.33
C SER A 94 -13.68 25.55 2.77
N ASN A 95 -14.86 25.24 3.31
CA ASN A 95 -16.12 25.84 2.90
C ASN A 95 -16.21 27.33 3.24
N LEU A 96 -15.75 27.73 4.44
CA LEU A 96 -15.68 29.15 4.81
C LEU A 96 -14.72 29.91 3.90
N ARG A 97 -13.55 29.34 3.61
CA ARG A 97 -12.57 29.95 2.70
C ARG A 97 -13.11 30.12 1.29
N LYS A 98 -13.87 29.16 0.77
CA LYS A 98 -14.53 29.26 -0.54
C LYS A 98 -15.61 30.34 -0.59
N LYS A 99 -16.30 30.58 0.52
CA LYS A 99 -17.37 31.59 0.63
C LYS A 99 -16.83 32.99 0.95
N ALA A 100 -15.62 33.10 1.47
CA ALA A 100 -14.98 34.36 1.77
C ALA A 100 -14.18 34.88 0.56
N LYS A 101 -14.22 36.20 0.34
CA LYS A 101 -13.35 36.86 -0.64
C LYS A 101 -11.97 37.04 0.01
N ILE A 102 -11.06 36.10 -0.24
CA ILE A 102 -9.71 36.12 0.34
C ILE A 102 -8.77 36.83 -0.63
N ASP A 103 -8.29 38.00 -0.24
CA ASP A 103 -7.28 38.76 -0.97
C ASP A 103 -5.91 38.51 -0.31
N ILE A 104 -5.04 37.74 -0.98
CA ILE A 104 -3.69 37.44 -0.51
C ILE A 104 -2.75 38.42 -1.20
N LYS A 105 -2.44 39.55 -0.53
CA LYS A 105 -1.33 40.41 -0.97
C LYS A 105 -0.02 39.67 -0.73
N LYS A 106 0.72 39.49 -1.82
CA LYS A 106 2.02 38.81 -1.85
C LYS A 106 3.14 39.76 -1.49
#